data_AF-A0A380EEM6-F1
#
_entry.id   AF-A0A380EEM6-F1
#
_cell.length_a   1.000
_cell.length_b   1.000
_cell.length_c   1.000
_cell.angle_alpha   90.00
_cell.angle_beta   90.00
_cell.angle_gamma   90.00
#
_symmetry.space_group_name_H-M   'P 1'
#
loop_
_entity.id
_entity.type
_entity.pdbx_description
1 polymer ?
#
loop_
_entity_poly.entity_id
_entity_poly.type
_entity_poly.pdbx_seq_one_letter_code
_entity_poly.pdbx_strand_id
1 'polypeptide(L)'
;MERQKLNQELEAVSINDFIENLPGYKPQNLTLNFMISFLFVISATVIGIFLYVMTLQKTSLFGILKAQGFTNGYLANVVISQTVILALFGTAFGLLLTGVTGAFLPDAVPVKFDVLTLLVFAIVLMIVSVLGSLFSILTIRKIDPLKAIG
;
A
#
# COMPACT_ATOMS: atom_id res chain seq x y z
N MET A 1 -44.24 -13.14 13.50
CA MET A 1 -43.99 -12.75 12.10
C MET A 1 -45.34 -12.50 11.44
N GLU A 2 -45.85 -11.28 11.56
CA GLU A 2 -47.10 -10.86 10.93
C GLU A 2 -46.75 -10.10 9.65
N ARG A 3 -47.08 -10.68 8.49
CA ARG A 3 -46.95 -10.00 7.20
C ARG A 3 -48.11 -9.02 7.06
N GLN A 4 -47.89 -7.77 7.47
CA GLN A 4 -48.78 -6.67 7.10
C GLN A 4 -48.81 -6.58 5.57
N LYS A 5 -50.02 -6.64 5.00
CA LYS A 5 -50.25 -6.47 3.56
C LYS A 5 -49.94 -5.03 3.16
N LEU A 6 -48.73 -4.80 2.65
CA LEU A 6 -48.39 -3.59 1.91
C LEU A 6 -49.29 -3.51 0.64
N ASN A 7 -49.74 -2.31 0.28
CA ASN A 7 -50.49 -2.04 -0.95
C ASN A 7 -49.78 -2.66 -2.17
N GLN A 8 -50.56 -3.09 -3.18
CA GLN A 8 -50.05 -3.76 -4.41
C GLN A 8 -49.04 -2.92 -5.25
N GLU A 9 -48.79 -1.67 -4.89
CA GLU A 9 -47.81 -0.77 -5.53
C GLU A 9 -46.49 -0.56 -4.74
N LEU A 10 -46.34 -1.16 -3.55
CA LEU A 10 -45.15 -0.95 -2.71
C LEU A 10 -44.37 -2.24 -2.53
N GLU A 11 -43.14 -2.26 -3.05
CA GLU A 11 -42.20 -3.36 -2.90
C GLU A 11 -41.33 -3.15 -1.65
N ALA A 12 -41.26 -4.16 -0.78
CA ALA A 12 -40.39 -4.13 0.38
C ALA A 12 -38.95 -4.44 -0.06
N VAL A 13 -38.11 -3.41 -0.10
CA VAL A 13 -36.71 -3.50 -0.51
C VAL A 13 -35.81 -3.51 0.73
N SER A 14 -34.71 -4.29 0.70
CA SER A 14 -33.72 -4.29 1.80
C SER A 14 -32.94 -2.96 1.83
N ILE A 15 -32.41 -2.56 2.98
CA ILE A 15 -31.63 -1.31 3.09
C ILE A 15 -30.43 -1.30 2.13
N ASN A 16 -29.78 -2.45 1.93
CA ASN A 16 -28.64 -2.57 1.01
C ASN A 16 -29.08 -2.38 -0.45
N ASP A 17 -30.17 -3.03 -0.84
CA ASP A 17 -30.71 -2.89 -2.20
C ASP A 17 -31.19 -1.45 -2.46
N PHE A 18 -31.77 -0.79 -1.45
CA PHE A 18 -32.14 0.62 -1.56
C PHE A 18 -30.91 1.51 -1.80
N ILE A 19 -29.83 1.32 -1.03
CA ILE A 19 -28.57 2.08 -1.18
C ILE A 19 -27.94 1.83 -2.55
N GLU A 20 -27.86 0.59 -2.99
CA GLU A 20 -27.25 0.25 -4.29
C GLU A 20 -28.03 0.81 -5.49
N ASN A 21 -29.34 1.00 -5.34
CA ASN A 21 -30.21 1.56 -6.35
C ASN A 21 -30.32 3.10 -6.28
N LEU A 22 -29.69 3.76 -5.30
CA LEU A 22 -29.65 5.21 -5.27
C LEU A 22 -28.95 5.77 -6.52
N PRO A 23 -29.57 6.74 -7.22
CA PRO A 23 -28.97 7.33 -8.41
C PRO A 23 -27.65 8.01 -8.02
N GLY A 24 -26.55 7.52 -8.59
CA GLY A 24 -25.20 8.03 -8.33
C GLY A 24 -24.32 7.15 -7.42
N TYR A 25 -24.87 6.22 -6.63
CA TYR A 25 -24.06 5.38 -5.72
C TYR A 25 -23.04 4.50 -6.47
N LYS A 26 -23.51 3.73 -7.46
CA LYS A 26 -22.67 2.84 -8.26
C LYS A 26 -21.59 3.59 -9.05
N PRO A 27 -21.91 4.63 -9.85
CA PRO A 27 -20.90 5.41 -10.56
C PRO A 27 -19.87 6.06 -9.61
N GLN A 28 -20.31 6.61 -8.49
CA GLN A 28 -19.43 7.26 -7.52
C GLN A 28 -18.43 6.27 -6.91
N ASN A 29 -18.90 5.11 -6.45
CA ASN A 29 -18.03 4.08 -5.89
C ASN A 29 -17.04 3.54 -6.93
N LEU A 30 -17.47 3.41 -8.20
CA LEU A 30 -16.58 3.01 -9.28
C LEU A 30 -15.44 4.02 -9.48
N THR A 31 -15.75 5.32 -9.54
CA THR A 31 -14.74 6.38 -9.68
C THR A 31 -13.80 6.43 -8.47
N LEU A 32 -14.33 6.36 -7.24
CA LEU A 32 -13.51 6.37 -6.03
C LEU A 32 -12.60 5.15 -5.94
N ASN A 33 -13.12 3.95 -6.20
CA ASN A 33 -12.33 2.72 -6.19
C ASN A 33 -11.25 2.73 -7.28
N PHE A 34 -11.54 3.30 -8.44
CA PHE A 34 -10.54 3.50 -9.48
C PHE A 34 -9.41 4.43 -9.01
N MET A 35 -9.74 5.57 -8.38
CA MET A 35 -8.73 6.49 -7.83
C MET A 35 -7.86 5.82 -6.76
N ILE A 36 -8.49 5.09 -5.82
CA ILE A 36 -7.77 4.36 -4.77
C ILE A 36 -6.82 3.33 -5.38
N SER A 37 -7.32 2.51 -6.30
CA SER A 37 -6.52 1.47 -6.96
C SER A 37 -5.35 2.07 -7.74
N PHE A 38 -5.58 3.20 -8.43
CA PHE A 38 -4.54 3.91 -9.16
C PHE A 38 -3.46 4.50 -8.23
N LEU A 39 -3.84 5.02 -7.07
CA LEU A 39 -2.89 5.48 -6.06
C LEU A 39 -2.01 4.35 -5.52
N PHE A 40 -2.54 3.14 -5.38
CA PHE A 40 -1.71 1.97 -5.04
C PHE A 40 -0.68 1.64 -6.13
N VAL A 41 -1.06 1.73 -7.41
CA VAL A 41 -0.13 1.50 -8.53
C VAL A 41 0.99 2.54 -8.55
N ILE A 42 0.65 3.82 -8.37
CA ILE A 42 1.65 4.89 -8.27
C ILE A 42 2.56 4.64 -7.06
N SER A 43 1.99 4.34 -5.90
CA SER A 43 2.74 4.07 -4.67
C SER A 43 3.71 2.90 -4.85
N ALA A 44 3.26 1.81 -5.48
CA ALA A 44 4.11 0.66 -5.80
C ALA A 44 5.32 1.05 -6.64
N THR A 45 5.08 1.84 -7.69
CA THR A 45 6.11 2.30 -8.62
C THR A 45 7.12 3.19 -7.90
N VAL A 46 6.64 4.18 -7.14
CA VAL A 46 7.49 5.13 -6.39
C VAL A 46 8.34 4.39 -5.36
N ILE A 47 7.74 3.48 -4.58
CA ILE A 47 8.46 2.69 -3.58
C ILE A 47 9.53 1.82 -4.25
N GLY A 48 9.20 1.14 -5.36
CA GLY A 48 10.17 0.32 -6.10
C GLY A 48 11.37 1.12 -6.61
N ILE A 49 11.13 2.29 -7.22
CA ILE A 49 12.19 3.19 -7.69
C ILE A 49 13.02 3.70 -6.51
N PHE A 50 12.38 4.10 -5.42
CA PHE A 50 13.08 4.64 -4.26
C PHE A 50 13.99 3.59 -3.61
N LEU A 51 13.50 2.35 -3.42
CA LEU A 51 14.29 1.23 -2.95
C LEU A 51 15.47 0.92 -3.89
N TYR A 52 15.22 0.96 -5.21
CA TYR A 52 16.26 0.75 -6.22
C TYR A 52 17.37 1.79 -6.13
N VAL A 53 17.02 3.08 -6.07
CA VAL A 53 17.98 4.18 -5.94
C VAL A 53 18.75 4.08 -4.62
N MET A 54 18.08 3.82 -3.50
CA MET A 54 18.74 3.62 -2.20
C MET A 54 19.72 2.44 -2.24
N THR A 55 19.39 1.37 -2.95
CA THR A 55 20.27 0.21 -3.11
C THR A 55 21.48 0.53 -3.96
N LEU A 56 21.30 1.29 -5.05
CA LEU A 56 22.40 1.75 -5.89
C LEU A 56 23.38 2.64 -5.12
N GLN A 57 22.89 3.55 -4.27
CA GLN A 57 23.72 4.40 -3.42
C GLN A 57 24.58 3.59 -2.44
N LYS A 58 24.11 2.39 -2.03
CA LYS A 58 24.84 1.47 -1.14
C LYS A 58 25.74 0.47 -1.88
N THR A 59 25.96 0.63 -3.19
CA THR A 59 26.70 -0.35 -4.00
C THR A 59 28.12 -0.60 -3.48
N SER A 60 28.85 0.45 -3.09
CA SER A 60 30.21 0.33 -2.52
C SER A 60 30.20 -0.49 -1.23
N LEU A 61 29.29 -0.18 -0.30
CA LEU A 61 29.12 -0.91 0.96
C LEU A 61 28.85 -2.40 0.71
N PHE A 62 27.93 -2.73 -0.21
CA PHE A 62 27.64 -4.11 -0.55
C PHE A 62 28.80 -4.81 -1.24
N GLY A 63 29.59 -4.11 -2.05
CA GLY A 63 30.79 -4.66 -2.66
C GLY A 63 31.85 -5.05 -1.62
N ILE A 64 32.07 -4.21 -0.60
CA ILE A 64 32.97 -4.52 0.53
C ILE A 64 32.47 -5.75 1.30
N LEU A 65 31.16 -5.81 1.63
CA LEU A 65 30.58 -6.97 2.32
C LEU A 65 30.72 -8.26 1.49
N LYS A 66 30.51 -8.19 0.17
CA LYS A 66 30.76 -9.37 -0.69
C LYS A 66 32.23 -9.79 -0.68
N ALA A 67 33.16 -8.85 -0.69
CA ALA A 67 34.59 -9.15 -0.62
C ALA A 67 34.99 -9.78 0.73
N GLN A 68 34.28 -9.44 1.80
CA GLN A 68 34.40 -10.09 3.11
C GLN A 68 33.76 -11.49 3.19
N GLY A 69 33.11 -11.96 2.11
CA GLY A 69 32.54 -13.31 2.01
C GLY A 69 31.03 -13.40 2.24
N PHE A 70 30.31 -12.29 2.37
CA PHE A 70 28.85 -12.32 2.48
C PHE A 70 28.18 -12.73 1.16
N THR A 71 27.20 -13.63 1.23
CA THR A 71 26.48 -14.12 0.06
C THR A 71 25.44 -13.12 -0.45
N ASN A 72 25.09 -13.20 -1.74
CA ASN A 72 24.00 -12.41 -2.31
C ASN A 72 22.65 -12.62 -1.57
N GLY A 73 22.41 -13.84 -1.06
CA GLY A 73 21.20 -14.16 -0.30
C GLY A 73 21.15 -13.44 1.05
N TYR A 74 22.29 -13.36 1.75
CA TYR A 74 22.38 -12.58 2.98
C TYR A 74 22.08 -11.09 2.72
N LEU A 75 22.69 -10.51 1.68
CA LEU A 75 22.47 -9.11 1.31
C LEU A 75 21.02 -8.85 0.86
N ALA A 76 20.40 -9.79 0.15
CA ALA A 76 18.99 -9.71 -0.21
C ALA A 76 18.09 -9.70 1.04
N ASN A 77 18.36 -10.55 2.03
CA ASN A 77 17.62 -10.55 3.30
C ASN A 77 17.77 -9.22 4.04
N VAL A 78 18.96 -8.62 4.07
CA VAL A 78 19.17 -7.30 4.66
C VAL A 78 18.28 -6.24 3.99
N VAL A 79 18.20 -6.24 2.66
CA VAL A 79 17.35 -5.29 1.93
C VAL A 79 15.86 -5.56 2.15
N ILE A 80 15.43 -6.83 2.22
CA ILE A 80 14.04 -7.18 2.54
C ILE A 80 13.68 -6.71 3.95
N SER A 81 14.51 -7.01 4.95
CA SER A 81 14.28 -6.58 6.33
C SER A 81 14.26 -5.05 6.45
N GLN A 82 15.19 -4.34 5.80
CA GLN A 82 15.17 -2.88 5.74
C GLN A 82 13.87 -2.37 5.09
N THR A 83 13.42 -3.00 4.02
CA THR A 83 12.18 -2.63 3.31
C THR A 83 10.96 -2.80 4.21
N VAL A 84 10.85 -3.93 4.93
CA VAL A 84 9.75 -4.18 5.86
C VAL A 84 9.72 -3.13 6.97
N ILE A 85 10.87 -2.79 7.53
CA ILE A 85 10.97 -1.75 8.57
C ILE A 85 10.54 -0.38 8.02
N LEU A 86 11.03 0.01 6.84
CA LEU A 86 10.66 1.27 6.20
C LEU A 86 9.16 1.31 5.86
N ALA A 87 8.62 0.21 5.34
CA ALA A 87 7.19 0.10 5.01
C ALA A 87 6.32 0.18 6.27
N LEU A 88 6.74 -0.46 7.37
CA LEU A 88 6.04 -0.40 8.66
C LEU A 88 5.96 1.06 9.16
N PHE A 89 7.10 1.74 9.25
CA PHE A 89 7.14 3.13 9.72
C PHE A 89 6.41 4.08 8.76
N GLY A 90 6.61 3.92 7.45
CA GLY A 90 5.92 4.72 6.44
C GLY A 90 4.40 4.55 6.49
N THR A 91 3.94 3.31 6.65
CA THR A 91 2.50 3.01 6.75
C THR A 91 1.91 3.53 8.07
N ALA A 92 2.60 3.32 9.20
CA ALA A 92 2.16 3.86 10.49
C ALA A 92 2.08 5.40 10.45
N PHE A 93 3.07 6.04 9.85
CA PHE A 93 3.07 7.49 9.67
C PHE A 93 1.94 7.96 8.73
N GLY A 94 1.69 7.24 7.63
CA GLY A 94 0.57 7.53 6.73
C GLY A 94 -0.80 7.39 7.41
N LEU A 95 -0.99 6.36 8.24
CA LEU A 95 -2.21 6.18 9.04
C LEU A 95 -2.38 7.29 10.06
N LEU A 96 -1.31 7.73 10.73
CA LEU A 96 -1.35 8.89 11.62
C LEU A 96 -1.78 10.15 10.86
N LEU A 97 -1.18 10.43 9.70
CA LEU A 97 -1.57 11.58 8.87
C LEU A 97 -3.01 11.48 8.38
N THR A 98 -3.49 10.28 8.09
CA THR A 98 -4.90 10.03 7.72
C THR A 98 -5.83 10.43 8.87
N GLY A 99 -5.51 10.01 10.10
CA GLY A 99 -6.27 10.39 11.29
C GLY A 99 -6.24 11.89 11.57
N VAL A 100 -5.06 12.51 11.44
CA VAL A 100 -4.91 13.98 11.59
C VAL A 100 -5.74 14.70 10.54
N THR A 101 -5.67 14.28 9.27
CA THR A 101 -6.47 14.89 8.19
C THR A 101 -7.96 14.78 8.49
N GLY A 102 -8.42 13.60 8.94
CA GLY A 102 -9.79 13.38 9.38
C GLY A 102 -10.27 14.35 10.47
N ALA A 103 -9.40 14.71 11.41
CA ALA A 103 -9.72 15.65 12.48
C ALA A 103 -9.85 17.11 12.00
N PHE A 104 -9.26 17.46 10.86
CA PHE A 104 -9.35 18.79 10.25
C PHE A 104 -10.45 18.90 9.19
N LEU A 105 -11.15 17.80 8.85
CA LEU A 105 -12.23 17.84 7.88
C LEU A 105 -13.48 18.52 8.49
N PRO A 106 -14.19 19.37 7.72
CA PRO A 106 -15.48 19.92 8.15
C PRO A 106 -16.54 18.83 8.31
N ASP A 107 -17.49 19.03 9.24
CA ASP A 107 -18.60 18.08 9.50
C ASP A 107 -19.47 17.80 8.25
N ALA A 108 -19.46 18.71 7.27
CA ALA A 108 -20.18 18.56 6.00
C ALA A 108 -19.57 17.47 5.09
N VAL A 109 -18.36 16.99 5.36
CA VAL A 109 -17.71 15.93 4.58
C VAL A 109 -17.89 14.60 5.31
N PRO A 110 -18.82 13.74 4.86
CA PRO A 110 -19.10 12.49 5.55
C PRO A 110 -17.96 11.49 5.32
N VAL A 111 -17.02 11.41 6.26
CA VAL A 111 -15.93 10.42 6.25
C VAL A 111 -16.14 9.41 7.36
N LYS A 112 -16.05 8.12 7.00
CA LYS A 112 -16.08 7.01 7.94
C LYS A 112 -14.73 6.30 7.91
N PHE A 113 -14.04 6.31 9.04
CA PHE A 113 -12.83 5.51 9.22
C PHE A 113 -13.23 4.09 9.63
N ASP A 114 -13.28 3.19 8.66
CA ASP A 114 -13.41 1.76 8.92
C ASP A 114 -12.03 1.15 9.20
N VAL A 115 -11.82 0.69 10.44
CA VAL A 115 -10.53 0.16 10.90
C VAL A 115 -10.12 -1.07 10.08
N LEU A 116 -11.08 -1.91 9.69
CA LEU A 116 -10.80 -3.10 8.89
C LEU A 116 -10.27 -2.71 7.50
N THR A 117 -10.93 -1.77 6.82
CA THR A 117 -10.48 -1.24 5.52
C THR A 117 -9.10 -0.60 5.61
N LEU A 118 -8.83 0.19 6.66
CA LEU A 118 -7.50 0.79 6.88
C LEU A 118 -6.41 -0.28 7.08
N LEU A 119 -6.70 -1.35 7.82
CA LEU A 119 -5.78 -2.47 8.00
C LEU A 119 -5.52 -3.22 6.69
N VAL A 120 -6.56 -3.44 5.87
CA VAL A 120 -6.40 -4.04 4.55
C VAL A 120 -5.47 -3.19 3.69
N PHE A 121 -5.66 -1.87 3.65
CA PHE A 121 -4.78 -0.96 2.90
C PHE A 121 -3.34 -0.96 3.43
N ALA A 122 -3.16 -0.99 4.75
CA ALA A 122 -1.84 -1.11 5.36
C ALA A 122 -1.12 -2.40 4.94
N ILE A 123 -1.81 -3.55 4.98
CA ILE A 123 -1.26 -4.84 4.54
C ILE A 123 -0.91 -4.81 3.06
N VAL A 124 -1.78 -4.25 2.22
CA VAL A 124 -1.52 -4.12 0.78
C VAL A 124 -0.26 -3.28 0.53
N LEU A 125 -0.09 -2.14 1.22
CA LEU A 125 1.13 -1.33 1.10
C LEU A 125 2.39 -2.08 1.55
N MET A 126 2.30 -2.89 2.61
CA MET A 126 3.42 -3.72 3.06
C MET A 126 3.82 -4.73 2.00
N ILE A 127 2.85 -5.46 1.41
CA ILE A 127 3.09 -6.43 0.34
C ILE A 127 3.72 -5.74 -0.87
N VAL A 128 3.14 -4.61 -1.30
CA VAL A 128 3.62 -3.81 -2.42
C VAL A 128 5.06 -3.34 -2.20
N SER A 129 5.41 -2.91 -0.99
CA SER A 129 6.76 -2.47 -0.66
C SER A 129 7.78 -3.60 -0.80
N VAL A 130 7.44 -4.79 -0.28
CA VAL A 130 8.29 -5.98 -0.40
C VAL A 130 8.44 -6.39 -1.87
N LEU A 131 7.37 -6.37 -2.66
CA LEU A 131 7.43 -6.63 -4.10
C LEU A 131 8.31 -5.60 -4.83
N GLY A 132 8.23 -4.32 -4.46
CA GLY A 132 9.09 -3.26 -4.99
C GLY A 132 10.58 -3.49 -4.71
N SER A 133 10.92 -4.13 -3.58
CA SER A 133 12.31 -4.46 -3.24
C SER A 133 12.95 -5.51 -4.17
N LEU A 134 12.16 -6.28 -4.92
CA LEU A 134 12.68 -7.29 -5.85
C LEU A 134 13.63 -6.67 -6.89
N PHE A 135 13.32 -5.46 -7.38
CA PHE A 135 14.19 -4.72 -8.30
C PHE A 135 15.55 -4.39 -7.67
N SER A 136 15.57 -4.08 -6.38
CA SER A 136 16.79 -3.81 -5.62
C SER A 136 17.67 -5.05 -5.48
N ILE A 137 17.06 -6.21 -5.22
CA ILE A 137 17.77 -7.49 -5.07
C ILE A 137 18.49 -7.87 -6.37
N LEU A 138 17.87 -7.64 -7.53
CA LEU A 138 18.49 -7.86 -8.84
C LEU A 138 19.74 -7.00 -9.03
N THR A 139 19.73 -5.76 -8.52
CA THR A 139 20.90 -4.87 -8.57
C THR A 139 22.03 -5.41 -7.70
N ILE A 140 21.75 -5.92 -6.50
CA ILE A 140 22.77 -6.50 -5.60
C ILE A 140 23.57 -7.57 -6.33
N ARG A 141 22.93 -8.47 -7.09
CA ARG A 141 23.61 -9.54 -7.82
C ARG A 141 24.65 -9.03 -8.84
N LYS A 142 24.44 -7.84 -9.39
CA LYS A 142 25.31 -7.22 -10.41
C LYS A 142 26.51 -6.47 -9.82
N ILE A 143 26.56 -6.31 -8.49
CA ILE A 143 27.66 -5.60 -7.81
C ILE A 143 28.93 -6.45 -7.86
N ASP A 144 29.98 -5.89 -8.46
CA ASP A 144 31.33 -6.45 -8.54
C ASP A 144 32.15 -6.04 -7.30
N PRO A 145 32.63 -6.99 -6.47
CA PRO A 145 33.43 -6.70 -5.29
C PRO A 145 34.77 -6.01 -5.60
N LEU A 146 35.36 -6.29 -6.77
CA LEU A 146 36.69 -5.75 -7.13
C LEU A 146 36.62 -4.24 -7.38
N LYS A 147 35.50 -3.74 -7.90
CA LYS A 147 35.25 -2.31 -8.12
C LYS A 147 34.94 -1.53 -6.85
N ALA A 148 34.70 -2.21 -5.73
CA ALA A 148 34.36 -1.54 -4.47
C ALA A 148 35.58 -1.32 -3.56
N ILE A 149 36.67 -2.03 -3.83
CA ILE A 149 37.93 -1.95 -3.07
C ILE A 149 39.00 -1.14 -3.83
N GLY A 150 38.88 -1.05 -5.16
CA GLY A 150 39.75 -0.28 -6.04
C GLY A 150 39.19 1.09 -6.39
#